data_AF-A0A7C1BNK2-F1
#
_entry.id   AF-A0A7C1BNK2-F1
#
_cell.length_a   1.000
_cell.length_b   1.000
_cell.length_c   1.000
_cell.angle_alpha   90.00
_cell.angle_beta   90.00
_cell.angle_gamma   90.00
#
_symmetry.space_group_name_H-M   'P 1'
#
loop_
_entity.id
_entity.type
_entity.pdbx_description
1 polymer ?
#
loop_
_entity_poly.entity_id
_entity_poly.type
_entity_poly.pdbx_seq_one_letter_code
_entity_poly.pdbx_strand_id
1 'polypeptide(L)'
;MVSRKADELNGLIRKENPTVYELLSLRGRSLFFPRGGIIAQAEEAKGCKINATAGIALDEDGEPLVLESISRKVEIEKKDAFTYASSFGRRELREKWREFIYKKNSGLNVDI
;
A
#
# COMPACT_ATOMS: atom_id res chain seq x y z
N MET A 1 24.53 5.91 7.47
CA MET A 1 24.07 5.12 8.62
C MET A 1 22.76 4.47 8.23
N VAL A 2 22.66 3.14 8.24
CA VAL A 2 21.43 2.41 7.87
C VAL A 2 20.44 2.47 9.03
N SER A 3 19.15 2.58 8.74
CA SER A 3 18.09 2.59 9.77
C SER A 3 18.04 1.23 10.47
N ARG A 4 17.87 1.23 11.80
CA ARG A 4 17.67 -0.01 12.59
C ARG A 4 16.59 -0.91 12.00
N LYS A 5 15.52 -0.33 11.43
CA LYS A 5 14.43 -1.09 10.82
C LYS A 5 14.86 -1.80 9.54
N ALA A 6 15.71 -1.17 8.74
CA ALA A 6 16.25 -1.80 7.54
C ALA A 6 17.18 -2.97 7.91
N ASP A 7 18.01 -2.83 8.96
CA ASP A 7 18.87 -3.91 9.44
C ASP A 7 18.08 -5.11 9.97
N GLU A 8 17.00 -4.87 10.72
CA GLU A 8 16.09 -5.94 11.17
C GLU A 8 15.48 -6.70 9.98
N LEU A 9 15.00 -5.99 8.95
CA LEU A 9 14.42 -6.60 7.75
C LEU A 9 15.46 -7.35 6.92
N ASN A 10 16.66 -6.79 6.79
CA ASN A 10 17.80 -7.44 6.13
C ASN A 10 18.18 -8.74 6.85
N GLY A 11 18.17 -8.75 8.18
CA GLY A 11 18.41 -9.95 8.98
C GLY A 11 17.38 -11.05 8.71
N LEU A 12 16.09 -10.69 8.60
CA LEU A 12 15.03 -11.63 8.23
C LEU A 12 15.22 -12.16 6.80
N ILE A 13 15.43 -11.28 5.82
CA ILE A 13 15.64 -11.69 4.42
C ILE A 13 16.84 -12.63 4.32
N ARG A 14 17.96 -12.30 4.97
CA ARG A 14 19.17 -13.12 4.95
C ARG A 14 18.98 -14.47 5.61
N LYS A 15 18.19 -14.54 6.69
CA LYS A 15 17.85 -15.80 7.37
C LYS A 15 16.98 -16.71 6.49
N GLU A 16 15.96 -16.15 5.85
CA GLU A 16 15.02 -16.92 5.02
C GLU A 16 15.60 -17.27 3.65
N ASN A 17 16.34 -16.35 3.02
CA ASN A 17 16.98 -16.57 1.73
C ASN A 17 18.24 -15.68 1.56
N PRO A 18 19.43 -16.22 1.85
CA PRO A 18 20.69 -15.49 1.70
C PRO A 18 20.94 -14.96 0.28
N THR A 19 20.52 -15.69 -0.76
CA THR A 19 20.70 -15.29 -2.15
C THR A 19 19.91 -14.02 -2.47
N VAL A 20 18.66 -13.92 -1.99
CA VAL A 20 17.83 -12.71 -2.18
C VAL A 20 18.48 -11.51 -1.49
N TYR A 21 19.03 -11.68 -0.29
CA TYR A 21 19.75 -10.61 0.39
C TYR A 21 20.95 -10.11 -0.43
N GLU A 22 21.74 -11.02 -1.02
CA GLU A 22 22.90 -10.62 -1.81
C GLU A 22 22.53 -9.89 -3.12
N LEU A 23 21.35 -10.18 -3.68
CA LEU A 23 20.83 -9.45 -4.85
C LEU A 23 20.43 -8.00 -4.53
N LEU A 24 20.24 -7.64 -3.25
CA LEU A 24 19.91 -6.26 -2.89
C LEU A 24 21.13 -5.35 -3.07
N SER A 25 20.95 -4.27 -3.84
CA SER A 25 21.91 -3.18 -3.90
C SER A 25 22.11 -2.53 -2.52
N LEU A 26 23.20 -1.76 -2.36
CA LEU A 26 23.43 -0.96 -1.15
C LEU A 26 22.22 -0.07 -0.79
N ARG A 27 21.56 0.50 -1.81
CA ARG A 27 20.32 1.27 -1.62
C ARG A 27 19.17 0.38 -1.16
N GLY A 28 18.98 -0.79 -1.77
CA GLY A 28 17.95 -1.75 -1.36
C GLY A 28 18.10 -2.16 0.11
N ARG A 29 19.32 -2.48 0.54
CA ARG A 29 19.65 -2.81 1.95
C ARG A 29 19.41 -1.64 2.91
N SER A 30 19.36 -0.40 2.41
CA SER A 30 19.12 0.78 3.24
C SER A 30 17.64 1.17 3.34
N LEU A 31 16.76 0.54 2.55
CA LEU A 31 15.34 0.89 2.48
C LEU A 31 14.50 0.07 3.47
N PHE A 32 13.44 0.70 3.97
CA PHE A 32 12.37 0.05 4.71
C PHE A 32 11.08 0.85 4.51
N PHE A 33 9.92 0.23 4.74
CA PHE A 33 8.66 0.95 4.73
C PHE A 33 8.40 1.58 6.12
N PRO A 34 8.31 2.91 6.24
CA PRO A 34 8.17 3.58 7.53
C PRO A 34 6.74 3.46 8.04
N ARG A 35 6.45 2.42 8.83
CA ARG A 35 5.12 2.24 9.45
C ARG A 35 4.80 3.23 10.58
N GLY A 36 5.76 4.02 11.04
CA GLY A 36 5.56 5.01 12.11
C GLY A 36 5.09 6.39 11.62
N GLY A 37 5.00 7.34 12.54
CA GLY A 37 4.67 8.74 12.23
C GLY A 37 3.27 8.90 11.65
N ILE A 38 3.14 9.67 10.57
CA ILE A 38 1.86 10.01 9.94
C ILE A 38 1.08 8.76 9.53
N ILE A 39 1.76 7.70 9.06
CA ILE A 39 1.08 6.46 8.65
C ILE A 39 0.46 5.75 9.85
N ALA A 40 1.19 5.61 10.97
CA ALA A 40 0.65 5.01 12.18
C ALA A 40 -0.52 5.81 12.74
N GLN A 41 -0.36 7.14 12.84
CA GLN A 41 -1.40 8.04 13.34
C GLN A 41 -2.67 7.98 12.48
N ALA A 42 -2.51 7.91 11.15
CA ALA A 42 -3.63 7.77 10.24
C ALA A 42 -4.37 6.44 10.42
N GLU A 43 -3.66 5.34 10.67
CA GLU A 43 -4.29 4.05 10.98
C GLU A 43 -5.00 4.06 12.34
N GLU A 44 -4.40 4.65 13.38
CA GLU A 44 -5.00 4.76 14.72
C GLU A 44 -6.29 5.60 14.71
N ALA A 45 -6.36 6.61 13.85
CA ALA A 45 -7.54 7.47 13.71
C ALA A 45 -8.65 6.87 12.83
N LYS A 46 -8.44 5.72 12.19
CA LYS A 46 -9.48 5.06 11.39
C LYS A 46 -10.63 4.63 12.28
N GLY A 47 -11.86 4.95 11.87
CA GLY A 47 -13.07 4.63 12.61
C GLY A 47 -13.35 5.55 13.80
N CYS A 48 -12.46 6.50 14.11
CA CYS A 48 -12.78 7.57 15.05
C CYS A 48 -13.88 8.46 14.50
N LYS A 49 -14.76 8.94 15.38
CA LYS A 49 -15.83 9.91 15.03
C LYS A 49 -15.26 11.17 14.38
N ILE A 50 -14.07 11.60 14.80
CA ILE A 50 -13.36 12.74 14.23
C ILE A 50 -11.98 12.24 13.81
N ASN A 51 -11.73 12.20 12.51
CA ASN A 51 -10.43 11.88 11.94
C ASN A 51 -9.81 13.13 11.30
N ALA A 52 -8.91 13.79 12.04
CA ALA A 52 -8.16 14.97 11.59
C ALA A 52 -6.75 14.62 11.08
N THR A 53 -6.50 13.34 10.75
CA THR A 53 -5.19 12.87 10.23
C THR A 53 -5.18 12.69 8.71
N ALA A 54 -6.37 12.59 8.10
CA ALA A 54 -6.52 12.38 6.67
C ALA A 54 -6.10 13.63 5.89
N GLY A 55 -5.12 13.48 5.01
CA GLY A 55 -4.66 14.55 4.10
C GLY A 55 -5.56 14.73 2.86
N ILE A 56 -6.87 14.55 3.01
CA ILE A 56 -7.86 14.71 1.93
C ILE A 56 -9.08 15.46 2.45
N ALA A 57 -9.76 16.17 1.56
CA ALA A 57 -11.00 16.85 1.87
C ALA A 57 -12.17 15.88 1.71
N LEU A 58 -12.94 15.68 2.79
CA LEU A 58 -14.12 14.84 2.83
C LEU A 58 -15.35 15.68 3.20
N ASP A 59 -16.49 15.32 2.65
CA ASP A 59 -17.80 15.87 3.02
C ASP A 59 -18.29 15.25 4.34
N GLU A 60 -19.40 15.75 4.90
CA GLU A 60 -19.99 15.26 6.15
C GLU A 60 -20.38 13.76 6.06
N ASP A 61 -20.76 13.31 4.88
CA ASP A 61 -21.10 11.91 4.58
C ASP A 61 -19.85 11.01 4.34
N GLY A 62 -18.65 11.58 4.42
CA GLY A 62 -17.37 10.87 4.23
C GLY A 62 -16.95 10.68 2.77
N GLU A 63 -17.73 11.20 1.81
CA GLU A 63 -17.36 11.21 0.39
C GLU A 63 -16.27 12.26 0.10
N PRO A 64 -15.37 12.01 -0.87
CA PRO A 64 -14.35 12.99 -1.21
C PRO A 64 -14.97 14.24 -1.84
N LEU A 65 -14.51 15.41 -1.42
CA LEU A 65 -14.86 16.69 -2.03
C LEU A 65 -14.14 16.81 -3.37
N VAL A 66 -14.92 16.88 -4.46
CA VAL A 66 -14.41 16.83 -5.83
C VAL A 66 -14.94 17.99 -6.68
N LEU A 67 -14.10 18.52 -7.56
CA LEU A 67 -14.53 19.52 -8.53
C LEU A 67 -15.40 18.89 -9.60
N GLU A 68 -16.61 19.43 -9.80
CA GLU A 68 -17.59 18.88 -10.72
C GLU A 68 -17.11 18.87 -12.18
N SER A 69 -16.30 19.84 -12.57
CA SER A 69 -15.69 19.94 -13.91
C SER A 69 -14.72 18.79 -14.22
N ILE A 70 -14.23 18.11 -13.18
CA ILE A 70 -13.36 16.93 -13.28
C ILE A 70 -14.19 15.66 -13.11
N SER A 71 -15.05 15.58 -12.08
CA SER A 71 -15.81 14.37 -11.78
C SER A 71 -16.75 13.95 -12.90
N ARG A 72 -17.34 14.90 -13.63
CA ARG A 72 -18.19 14.62 -14.81
C ARG A 72 -17.46 13.92 -15.97
N LYS A 73 -16.12 13.86 -15.94
CA LYS A 73 -15.29 13.19 -16.96
C LYS A 73 -14.83 11.80 -16.53
N VAL A 74 -15.23 11.34 -15.35
CA VAL A 74 -14.75 10.09 -14.76
C VAL A 74 -15.94 9.16 -14.52
N GLU A 75 -15.93 8.00 -15.17
CA GLU A 75 -16.97 6.96 -15.06
C GLU A 75 -16.67 5.95 -13.94
N ILE A 76 -15.94 6.37 -12.91
CA ILE A 76 -15.55 5.55 -11.76
C ILE A 76 -16.12 6.22 -10.51
N GLU A 77 -16.55 5.40 -9.55
CA GLU A 77 -17.03 5.85 -8.24
C GLU A 77 -16.06 6.87 -7.61
N LYS A 78 -16.61 7.91 -6.97
CA LYS A 78 -15.81 9.04 -6.48
C LYS A 78 -14.76 8.61 -5.46
N LYS A 79 -15.16 7.78 -4.49
CA LYS A 79 -14.26 7.16 -3.51
C LYS A 79 -13.11 6.42 -4.18
N ASP A 80 -13.32 5.89 -5.38
CA ASP A 80 -12.34 5.09 -6.08
C ASP A 80 -11.42 5.92 -6.99
N ALA A 81 -11.93 7.01 -7.54
CA ALA A 81 -11.19 7.89 -8.42
C ALA A 81 -10.40 8.99 -7.70
N PHE A 82 -10.93 9.50 -6.57
CA PHE A 82 -10.43 10.75 -5.95
C PHE A 82 -9.82 10.56 -4.56
N THR A 83 -9.70 9.33 -4.08
CA THR A 83 -8.96 9.02 -2.85
C THR A 83 -7.60 8.39 -3.17
N TYR A 84 -6.65 8.53 -2.26
CA TYR A 84 -5.38 7.83 -2.37
C TYR A 84 -5.57 6.33 -2.14
N ALA A 85 -5.05 5.51 -3.06
CA ALA A 85 -4.81 4.10 -2.76
C ALA A 85 -3.72 3.97 -1.67
N SER A 86 -3.73 2.86 -0.94
CA SER A 86 -2.63 2.55 -0.02
C SER A 86 -1.28 2.54 -0.76
N SER A 87 -0.17 2.76 -0.07
CA SER A 87 1.18 2.64 -0.67
C SER A 87 1.44 1.26 -1.29
N PHE A 88 0.69 0.24 -0.86
CA PHE A 88 0.77 -1.11 -1.41
C PHE A 88 -0.21 -1.36 -2.56
N GLY A 89 -1.00 -0.37 -2.98
CA GLY A 89 -2.10 -0.49 -3.93
C GLY A 89 -3.44 -0.91 -3.31
N ARG A 90 -4.47 -1.06 -4.14
CA ARG A 90 -5.80 -1.55 -3.73
C ARG A 90 -5.77 -3.05 -3.52
N ARG A 91 -6.15 -3.52 -2.34
CA ARG A 91 -6.09 -4.96 -1.96
C ARG A 91 -6.91 -5.83 -2.91
N GLU A 92 -8.15 -5.44 -3.17
CA GLU A 92 -9.06 -6.11 -4.10
C GLU A 92 -8.49 -6.25 -5.52
N LEU A 93 -7.77 -5.25 -6.02
CA LEU A 93 -7.11 -5.33 -7.33
C LEU A 93 -5.92 -6.28 -7.29
N ARG A 94 -5.16 -6.31 -6.19
CA ARG A 94 -4.04 -7.25 -6.02
C ARG A 94 -4.52 -8.69 -5.94
N GLU A 95 -5.62 -8.94 -5.24
CA GLU A 95 -6.25 -10.26 -5.12
C GLU A 95 -6.73 -10.73 -6.50
N LYS A 96 -7.52 -9.90 -7.22
CA LYS A 96 -7.95 -10.20 -8.59
C LYS A 96 -6.78 -10.40 -9.55
N TRP A 97 -5.73 -9.58 -9.43
CA TRP A 97 -4.55 -9.71 -10.28
C TRP A 97 -3.79 -11.02 -10.03
N ARG A 98 -3.64 -11.40 -8.75
CA ARG A 98 -3.07 -12.69 -8.36
C ARG A 98 -3.87 -13.86 -8.94
N GLU A 99 -5.19 -13.84 -8.84
CA GLU A 99 -6.06 -14.85 -9.46
C GLU A 99 -5.82 -14.94 -10.97
N PHE A 100 -5.69 -13.79 -11.64
CA PHE A 100 -5.45 -13.71 -13.08
C PHE A 100 -4.08 -14.27 -13.48
N ILE A 101 -3.04 -14.04 -12.67
CA ILE A 101 -1.71 -14.62 -12.85
C ILE A 101 -1.81 -16.14 -12.85
N TYR A 102 -2.46 -16.74 -11.86
CA TYR A 102 -2.60 -18.21 -11.78
C TYR A 102 -3.50 -18.79 -12.87
N LYS A 103 -4.59 -18.10 -13.22
CA LYS A 103 -5.45 -18.51 -14.33
C LYS A 103 -4.69 -18.57 -15.66
N LYS A 104 -3.80 -17.61 -15.92
CA LYS A 104 -3.00 -17.55 -17.16
C LYS A 104 -1.79 -18.47 -17.15
N ASN A 105 -1.28 -18.80 -15.96
CA ASN A 105 -0.05 -19.57 -15.78
C ASN A 105 -0.36 -20.76 -14.85
N SER A 106 -1.08 -21.75 -15.37
CA SER A 106 -1.53 -22.91 -14.59
C SER A 106 -0.38 -23.69 -13.93
N GLY A 107 0.83 -23.66 -14.50
CA GLY A 107 2.04 -24.26 -13.90
C GLY A 107 2.54 -23.56 -12.63
N LEU A 108 1.99 -22.40 -12.27
CA LEU A 108 2.28 -21.69 -11.02
C LEU A 108 1.26 -22.00 -9.90
N ASN A 109 0.17 -22.70 -10.20
CA ASN A 109 -0.75 -23.23 -9.17
C ASN A 109 -0.05 -24.38 -8.45
N VAL A 110 0.85 -24.04 -7.55
CA VAL A 110 1.42 -24.97 -6.57
C VAL A 110 0.78 -24.60 -5.25
N ASP A 111 0.17 -25.57 -4.57
CA ASP A 111 -0.34 -25.38 -3.22
C ASP A 111 0.81 -24.92 -2.31
N ILE A 112 0.77 -23.65 -1.90
CA ILE A 112 1.65 -23.04 -0.88
C ILE A 112 0.76 -22.66 0.30
#